data_AF-A0A822IGD6-F1
#
_entry.id   AF-A0A822IGD6-F1
#
_cell.length_a   1.000
_cell.length_b   1.000
_cell.length_c   1.000
_cell.angle_alpha   90.00
_cell.angle_beta   90.00
_cell.angle_gamma   90.00
#
_symmetry.space_group_name_H-M   'P 1'
#
loop_
_entity.id
_entity.type
_entity.pdbx_description
1 polymer ?
#
loop_
_entity_poly.entity_id
_entity_poly.type
_entity_poly.pdbx_seq_one_letter_code
_entity_poly.pdbx_strand_id
1 'polypeptide(L)'
;MSYQIHPGIRASFIVFLFLILVLILIFVSLNIFGTAFRKLGFPPEYSVYFLFLSLLGGNVNLPVKVEKITITINLGGAVIPIVMSGFLSTMVSPVDVIIAVLIMTFLIHSIARPVIGRGIAIHALLPPFLAAATALIISPHNAPLIAYISGTLGCLIGIDLLNLKKYLILECR
;
A
#
# COMPACT_ATOMS: atom_id res chain seq x y z
N MET A 1 33.70 23.99 -12.09
CA MET A 1 34.61 23.03 -11.42
C MET A 1 33.84 21.74 -11.24
N SER A 2 34.23 20.69 -11.96
CA SER A 2 33.41 19.50 -12.25
C SER A 2 33.22 18.56 -11.05
N TYR A 3 32.00 18.04 -10.88
CA TYR A 3 31.66 16.92 -9.98
C TYR A 3 32.43 15.65 -10.38
N GLN A 4 33.65 15.47 -9.87
CA GLN A 4 34.37 14.20 -9.92
C GLN A 4 33.78 13.25 -8.85
N ILE A 5 32.67 12.60 -9.20
CA ILE A 5 32.17 11.46 -8.43
C ILE A 5 33.08 10.27 -8.75
N HIS A 6 33.74 9.72 -7.72
CA HIS A 6 34.69 8.61 -7.87
C HIS A 6 34.12 7.44 -8.68
N PRO A 7 34.85 6.93 -9.70
CA PRO A 7 34.36 5.90 -10.62
C PRO A 7 34.00 4.59 -9.92
N GLY A 8 34.64 4.26 -8.79
CA GLY A 8 34.32 3.07 -8.00
C GLY A 8 32.92 3.09 -7.38
N ILE A 9 32.43 4.25 -6.94
CA ILE A 9 31.10 4.37 -6.31
C ILE A 9 30.00 4.22 -7.37
N ARG A 10 30.22 4.78 -8.57
CA ARG A 10 29.30 4.64 -9.70
C ARG A 10 29.20 3.19 -10.18
N ALA A 11 30.34 2.49 -10.28
CA ALA A 11 30.36 1.08 -10.67
C ALA A 11 29.65 0.17 -9.65
N SER A 12 29.92 0.35 -8.35
CA SER A 12 29.25 -0.42 -7.29
C SER A 12 27.74 -0.17 -7.26
N PHE A 13 27.31 1.08 -7.49
CA PHE A 13 25.88 1.42 -7.57
C PHE A 13 25.20 0.78 -8.79
N ILE A 14 25.86 0.78 -9.96
CA ILE A 14 25.34 0.16 -11.18
C ILE A 14 25.24 -1.37 -11.01
N VAL A 15 26.25 -2.01 -10.42
CA VAL A 15 26.24 -3.46 -10.14
C VAL A 15 25.13 -3.82 -9.16
N PHE A 16 24.94 -3.02 -8.11
CA PHE A 16 23.84 -3.21 -7.16
C PHE A 16 22.46 -3.10 -7.84
N LEU A 17 22.25 -2.08 -8.67
CA LEU A 17 20.99 -1.90 -9.41
C LEU A 17 20.77 -3.04 -10.42
N PHE A 18 21.82 -3.51 -11.08
CA PHE A 18 21.77 -4.67 -11.97
C PHE A 18 21.41 -5.96 -11.22
N LEU A 19 21.97 -6.20 -10.04
CA LEU A 19 21.61 -7.33 -9.19
C LEU A 19 20.14 -7.28 -8.75
N ILE A 20 19.63 -6.11 -8.37
CA ILE A 20 18.20 -5.91 -8.08
C ILE A 20 17.35 -6.23 -9.31
N LEU A 21 17.75 -5.75 -10.50
CA LEU A 21 17.02 -6.01 -11.74
C LEU A 21 16.99 -7.51 -12.05
N VAL A 22 18.12 -8.21 -11.97
CA VAL A 22 18.20 -9.66 -12.18
C VAL A 22 17.34 -10.41 -11.17
N LEU A 23 17.35 -10.01 -9.91
CA LEU A 23 16.49 -10.57 -8.87
C LEU A 23 15.01 -10.42 -9.25
N ILE A 24 14.59 -9.21 -9.64
CA ILE A 24 13.21 -8.92 -10.10
C ILE A 24 12.84 -9.82 -11.28
N LEU A 25 13.72 -9.95 -12.28
CA LEU A 25 13.50 -10.79 -13.46
C LEU A 25 13.35 -12.28 -13.10
N ILE A 26 14.11 -12.76 -12.11
CA ILE A 26 13.96 -14.14 -11.59
C ILE A 26 12.59 -14.30 -10.95
N PHE A 27 12.15 -13.39 -10.07
CA PHE A 27 10.82 -13.45 -9.45
C PHE A 27 9.67 -13.41 -10.47
N VAL A 28 9.82 -12.62 -11.54
CA VAL A 28 8.87 -12.57 -12.66
C VAL A 28 8.87 -13.91 -13.42
N SER A 29 10.04 -14.48 -13.70
CA SER A 29 10.19 -15.76 -14.41
C SER A 29 9.64 -16.95 -13.62
N LEU A 30 9.74 -16.91 -12.28
CA LEU A 30 9.17 -17.90 -11.38
C LEU A 30 7.63 -17.82 -11.26
N ASN A 31 6.99 -16.87 -11.96
CA ASN A 31 5.55 -16.67 -11.98
C ASN A 31 4.93 -16.50 -10.57
N ILE A 32 5.72 -16.00 -9.61
CA ILE A 32 5.30 -15.77 -8.22
C ILE A 32 4.21 -14.70 -8.19
N PHE A 33 4.38 -13.64 -8.98
CA PHE A 33 3.34 -12.62 -9.15
C PHE A 33 2.07 -13.20 -9.78
N GLY A 34 2.17 -13.99 -10.85
CA GLY A 34 0.99 -14.58 -11.48
C GLY A 34 0.28 -15.60 -10.61
N THR A 35 0.98 -16.35 -9.76
CA THR A 35 0.34 -17.23 -8.75
C THR A 35 -0.35 -16.44 -7.65
N ALA A 36 0.26 -15.34 -7.16
CA ALA A 36 -0.39 -14.44 -6.21
C ALA A 36 -1.66 -13.81 -6.81
N PHE A 37 -1.61 -13.27 -8.03
CA PHE A 37 -2.78 -12.67 -8.69
C PHE A 37 -3.89 -13.69 -8.99
N ARG A 38 -3.54 -14.90 -9.42
CA ARG A 38 -4.52 -15.99 -9.56
C ARG A 38 -5.18 -16.33 -8.23
N LYS A 39 -4.41 -16.33 -7.14
CA LYS A 39 -4.97 -16.48 -5.80
C LYS A 39 -5.89 -15.33 -5.42
N LEU A 40 -5.63 -14.09 -5.85
CA LEU A 40 -6.56 -12.96 -5.69
C LEU A 40 -7.86 -13.12 -6.49
N GLY A 41 -8.00 -14.14 -7.35
CA GLY A 41 -9.19 -14.37 -8.16
C GLY A 41 -9.18 -13.64 -9.51
N PHE A 42 -8.04 -13.06 -9.90
CA PHE A 42 -7.91 -12.37 -11.19
C PHE A 42 -6.92 -13.08 -12.11
N PRO A 43 -7.23 -13.16 -13.42
CA PRO A 43 -6.23 -13.38 -14.46
C PRO A 43 -5.05 -12.41 -14.30
N PRO A 44 -3.78 -12.88 -14.37
CA PRO A 44 -2.60 -12.04 -14.16
C PRO A 44 -2.54 -10.80 -15.06
N GLU A 45 -3.18 -10.84 -16.23
CA GLU A 45 -3.24 -9.74 -17.18
C GLU A 45 -3.97 -8.52 -16.58
N TYR A 46 -4.97 -8.73 -15.72
CA TYR A 46 -5.68 -7.64 -15.05
C TYR A 46 -4.82 -6.84 -14.08
N SER A 47 -3.75 -7.43 -13.53
CA SER A 47 -2.82 -6.71 -12.66
C SER A 47 -2.18 -5.51 -13.35
N VAL A 48 -1.86 -5.66 -14.63
CA VAL A 48 -1.24 -4.61 -15.44
C VAL A 48 -2.23 -3.47 -15.69
N TYR A 49 -3.49 -3.79 -16.01
CA TYR A 49 -4.54 -2.79 -16.16
C TYR A 49 -4.81 -2.04 -14.85
N PHE A 50 -4.86 -2.74 -13.71
CA PHE A 50 -5.00 -2.12 -12.40
C PHE A 50 -3.84 -1.20 -12.05
N LEU A 51 -2.60 -1.60 -12.36
CA LEU A 51 -1.42 -0.76 -12.17
C LEU A 51 -1.55 0.54 -12.97
N PHE A 52 -1.85 0.46 -14.26
CA PHE A 52 -2.01 1.66 -15.09
C PHE A 52 -3.18 2.53 -14.63
N LEU A 53 -4.31 1.94 -14.24
CA LEU A 53 -5.45 2.67 -13.72
C LEU A 53 -5.12 3.39 -12.40
N SER A 54 -4.39 2.74 -11.50
CA SER A 54 -3.94 3.35 -10.24
C SER A 54 -2.91 4.45 -10.48
N LEU A 55 -1.95 4.26 -11.40
CA LEU A 55 -0.96 5.28 -11.75
C LEU A 55 -1.60 6.51 -12.41
N LEU A 56 -2.49 6.32 -13.38
CA LEU A 56 -3.20 7.41 -14.03
C LEU A 56 -4.17 8.10 -13.05
N GLY A 57 -4.93 7.30 -12.30
CA GLY A 57 -5.83 7.78 -11.25
C GLY A 57 -5.10 8.46 -10.09
N GLY A 58 -3.80 8.20 -9.91
CA GLY A 58 -2.96 8.85 -8.90
C GLY A 58 -2.85 10.36 -9.11
N ASN A 59 -3.08 10.85 -10.33
CA ASN A 59 -3.08 12.28 -10.65
C ASN A 59 -4.48 12.93 -10.52
N VAL A 60 -5.51 12.15 -10.17
CA VAL A 60 -6.88 12.63 -10.06
C VAL A 60 -7.28 12.68 -8.58
N ASN A 61 -7.56 13.89 -8.09
CA ASN A 61 -7.98 14.16 -6.72
C ASN A 61 -9.43 14.64 -6.70
N LEU A 62 -10.30 13.92 -6.00
CA LEU A 62 -11.72 14.27 -5.86
C LEU A 62 -11.91 15.15 -4.62
N PRO A 63 -12.46 16.37 -4.75
CA PRO A 63 -12.72 17.23 -3.61
C PRO A 63 -13.98 16.75 -2.86
N VAL A 64 -13.84 16.54 -1.56
CA VAL A 64 -14.91 16.22 -0.62
C VAL A 64 -14.99 17.33 0.41
N LYS A 65 -16.13 18.03 0.44
CA LYS A 65 -16.39 19.08 1.43
C LYS A 65 -16.92 18.46 2.71
N VAL A 66 -16.17 18.63 3.79
CA VAL A 66 -16.60 18.27 5.15
C VAL A 66 -16.70 19.55 5.95
N GLU A 67 -17.93 19.99 6.21
CA GLU A 67 -18.25 21.25 6.87
C GLU A 67 -17.56 22.48 6.20
N LYS A 68 -16.50 23.00 6.82
CA LYS A 68 -15.72 24.16 6.36
C LYS A 68 -14.40 23.80 5.68
N ILE A 69 -14.05 22.52 5.60
CA ILE A 69 -12.77 22.04 5.11
C ILE A 69 -12.99 21.24 3.84
N THR A 70 -12.19 21.52 2.81
CA THR A 70 -12.18 20.71 1.59
C THR A 70 -11.03 19.73 1.69
N ILE A 71 -11.35 18.44 1.84
CA ILE A 71 -10.39 17.35 1.81
C ILE A 71 -10.38 16.79 0.39
N THR A 72 -9.21 16.41 -0.12
CA THR A 72 -9.14 15.75 -1.43
C THR A 72 -8.85 14.27 -1.25
N ILE A 73 -9.57 13.42 -1.98
CA ILE A 73 -9.39 11.97 -1.97
C ILE A 73 -8.77 11.55 -3.30
N ASN A 74 -7.64 10.87 -3.24
CA ASN A 74 -6.94 10.42 -4.43
C ASN A 74 -7.63 9.22 -5.08
N LEU A 75 -7.92 9.29 -6.37
CA LEU A 75 -8.60 8.21 -7.09
C LEU A 75 -7.73 6.95 -7.16
N GLY A 76 -6.45 7.12 -7.51
CA GLY A 76 -5.48 6.03 -7.67
C GLY A 76 -5.06 5.34 -6.38
N GLY A 77 -4.88 6.14 -5.33
CA GLY A 77 -4.28 5.73 -4.05
C GLY A 77 -5.29 5.49 -2.92
N ALA A 78 -6.53 5.97 -3.02
CA ALA A 78 -7.55 5.73 -2.00
C ALA A 78 -8.81 5.09 -2.58
N VAL A 79 -9.42 5.68 -3.60
CA VAL A 79 -10.71 5.18 -4.13
C VAL A 79 -10.59 3.80 -4.77
N ILE A 80 -9.67 3.62 -5.72
CA ILE A 80 -9.45 2.32 -6.40
C ILE A 80 -9.11 1.22 -5.37
N PRO A 81 -8.18 1.44 -4.42
CA PRO A 81 -7.89 0.45 -3.38
C PRO A 81 -9.08 0.10 -2.48
N ILE A 82 -9.92 1.08 -2.10
CA ILE A 82 -11.13 0.85 -1.29
C ILE A 82 -12.15 0.01 -2.07
N VAL A 83 -12.42 0.36 -3.33
CA VAL A 83 -13.36 -0.38 -4.18
C VAL A 83 -12.90 -1.83 -4.35
N MET A 84 -11.60 -2.03 -4.59
CA MET A 84 -11.00 -3.37 -4.69
C MET A 84 -11.09 -4.15 -3.39
N SER A 85 -10.86 -3.52 -2.24
CA SER A 85 -11.01 -4.15 -0.94
C SER A 85 -12.46 -4.60 -0.69
N GLY A 86 -13.44 -3.77 -1.08
CA GLY A 86 -14.86 -4.11 -0.99
C GLY A 86 -15.23 -5.32 -1.86
N PHE A 87 -14.76 -5.34 -3.11
CA PHE A 87 -14.96 -6.47 -4.02
C PHE A 87 -14.34 -7.76 -3.48
N LEU A 88 -13.06 -7.72 -3.09
CA LEU A 88 -12.33 -8.89 -2.57
C LEU A 88 -12.93 -9.42 -1.26
N SER A 89 -13.51 -8.55 -0.43
CA SER A 89 -14.19 -8.96 0.81
C SER A 89 -15.38 -9.88 0.57
N THR A 90 -15.97 -9.89 -0.63
CA THR A 90 -17.07 -10.81 -0.97
C THR A 90 -16.57 -12.24 -1.25
N MET A 91 -15.28 -12.42 -1.47
CA MET A 91 -14.65 -13.70 -1.81
C MET A 91 -14.07 -14.44 -0.61
N VAL A 92 -14.14 -13.85 0.59
CA VAL A 92 -13.54 -14.37 1.82
C VAL A 92 -14.52 -14.29 2.99
N SER A 93 -14.21 -15.01 4.07
CA SER A 93 -15.01 -14.95 5.29
C SER A 93 -15.04 -13.52 5.85
N PRO A 94 -16.22 -12.95 6.14
CA PRO A 94 -16.32 -11.61 6.72
C PRO A 94 -15.68 -11.55 8.11
N VAL A 95 -15.66 -12.67 8.84
CA VAL A 95 -15.02 -12.76 10.16
C VAL A 95 -13.51 -12.56 10.04
N ASP A 96 -12.86 -13.26 9.09
CA ASP A 96 -11.42 -13.14 8.84
C ASP A 96 -11.05 -11.71 8.45
N VAL A 97 -11.89 -11.06 7.62
CA VAL A 97 -11.70 -9.67 7.19
C VAL A 97 -11.78 -8.73 8.38
N ILE A 98 -12.83 -8.83 9.20
CA ILE A 98 -13.02 -7.94 10.36
C ILE A 98 -11.84 -8.09 11.33
N ILE A 99 -11.47 -9.32 11.68
CA ILE A 99 -10.34 -9.58 12.59
C ILE A 99 -9.04 -9.03 12.01
N ALA A 100 -8.75 -9.30 10.74
CA ALA A 100 -7.53 -8.84 10.10
C ALA A 100 -7.45 -7.31 10.01
N VAL A 101 -8.54 -6.65 9.62
CA VAL A 101 -8.62 -5.19 9.54
C VAL A 101 -8.43 -4.56 10.92
N LEU A 102 -9.05 -5.11 11.97
CA LEU A 102 -8.89 -4.60 13.34
C LEU A 102 -7.45 -4.73 13.83
N ILE A 103 -6.83 -5.89 13.64
CA ILE A 103 -5.43 -6.12 14.00
C ILE A 103 -4.51 -5.15 13.24
N MET A 104 -4.68 -5.05 11.92
CA MET A 104 -3.87 -4.15 11.09
C MET A 104 -4.07 -2.68 11.48
N THR A 105 -5.30 -2.26 11.72
CA THR A 105 -5.61 -0.90 12.18
C THR A 105 -4.88 -0.59 13.47
N PHE A 106 -4.92 -1.50 14.46
CA PHE A 106 -4.25 -1.31 15.74
C PHE A 106 -2.73 -1.25 15.58
N LEU A 107 -2.13 -2.18 14.84
CA LEU A 107 -0.69 -2.22 14.62
C LEU A 107 -0.19 -0.95 13.93
N ILE A 108 -0.86 -0.56 12.85
CA ILE A 108 -0.47 0.61 12.06
C ILE A 108 -0.67 1.89 12.87
N HIS A 109 -1.80 2.04 13.57
CA HIS A 109 -2.03 3.20 14.42
C HIS A 109 -0.98 3.34 15.53
N SER A 110 -0.58 2.22 16.14
CA SER A 110 0.43 2.21 17.22
C SER A 110 1.83 2.60 16.73
N ILE A 111 2.12 2.36 15.45
CA ILE A 111 3.44 2.63 14.86
C ILE A 111 3.47 4.01 14.18
N ALA A 112 2.34 4.47 13.67
CA ALA A 112 2.21 5.71 12.92
C ALA A 112 2.64 6.93 13.76
N ARG A 113 3.63 7.67 13.25
CA ARG A 113 4.10 8.93 13.86
C ARG A 113 3.76 10.11 12.94
N PRO A 114 2.80 10.98 13.31
CA PRO A 114 2.52 12.20 12.57
C PRO A 114 3.71 13.16 12.65
N VAL A 115 4.19 13.64 11.50
CA VAL A 115 5.30 14.58 11.37
C VAL A 115 4.80 15.86 10.72
N ILE A 116 5.12 17.00 11.36
CA ILE A 116 4.68 18.33 10.94
C ILE A 116 5.20 18.64 9.53
N GLY A 117 4.31 19.10 8.64
CA GLY A 117 4.64 19.51 7.27
C GLY A 117 5.05 18.39 6.31
N ARG A 118 5.00 17.10 6.73
CA ARG A 118 5.31 15.94 5.87
C ARG A 118 4.29 14.78 5.96
N GLY A 119 3.20 14.94 6.71
CA GLY A 119 2.22 13.88 6.95
C GLY A 119 2.70 12.82 7.95
N ILE A 120 2.24 11.57 7.85
CA ILE A 120 2.70 10.50 8.74
C ILE A 120 3.98 9.86 8.17
N ALA A 121 5.03 9.83 8.99
CA ALA A 121 6.26 9.13 8.68
C ALA A 121 6.17 7.67 9.13
N ILE A 122 6.02 6.77 8.17
CA ILE A 122 6.15 5.32 8.35
C ILE A 122 7.03 4.80 7.21
N HIS A 123 7.86 3.80 7.52
CA HIS A 123 8.63 3.10 6.50
C HIS A 123 7.67 2.47 5.49
N ALA A 124 7.82 2.81 4.20
CA ALA A 124 6.89 2.41 3.14
C ALA A 124 6.66 0.89 3.03
N LEU A 125 7.65 0.10 3.44
CA LEU A 125 7.61 -1.37 3.34
C LEU A 125 7.03 -2.05 4.59
N LEU A 126 6.89 -1.32 5.70
CA LEU A 126 6.39 -1.88 6.95
C LEU A 126 4.92 -2.32 6.87
N PRO A 127 3.97 -1.53 6.31
CA PRO A 127 2.59 -1.99 6.19
C PRO A 127 2.42 -3.24 5.32
N PRO A 128 3.04 -3.36 4.13
CA PRO A 128 2.97 -4.59 3.33
C PRO A 128 3.45 -5.84 4.07
N PHE A 129 4.54 -5.74 4.85
CA PHE A 129 5.04 -6.88 5.62
C PHE A 129 4.10 -7.26 6.76
N LEU A 130 3.58 -6.28 7.50
CA LEU A 130 2.63 -6.53 8.57
C LEU A 130 1.34 -7.16 8.00
N ALA A 131 0.82 -6.64 6.89
CA ALA A 131 -0.36 -7.18 6.24
C ALA A 131 -0.16 -8.64 5.79
N ALA A 132 0.98 -8.95 5.17
CA ALA A 132 1.32 -10.31 4.78
C ALA A 132 1.43 -11.25 5.99
N ALA A 133 2.09 -10.81 7.07
CA ALA A 133 2.23 -11.60 8.30
C ALA A 133 0.87 -11.85 8.96
N THR A 134 0.06 -10.81 9.15
CA THR A 134 -1.28 -10.90 9.74
C THR A 134 -2.18 -11.82 8.91
N ALA A 135 -2.16 -11.70 7.59
CA ALA A 135 -2.96 -12.54 6.71
C ALA A 135 -2.54 -14.02 6.73
N LEU A 136 -1.23 -14.30 6.79
CA LEU A 136 -0.71 -15.66 6.92
C LEU A 136 -1.10 -16.31 8.25
N ILE A 137 -1.25 -15.53 9.33
CA ILE A 137 -1.68 -16.03 10.63
C ILE A 137 -3.19 -16.31 10.65
N ILE A 138 -4.00 -15.41 10.07
CA ILE A 138 -5.46 -15.48 10.16
C ILE A 138 -6.05 -16.47 9.16
N SER A 139 -5.63 -16.41 7.90
CA SER A 139 -6.20 -17.20 6.82
C SER A 139 -5.11 -17.59 5.82
N PRO A 140 -4.26 -18.60 6.13
CA PRO A 140 -3.12 -18.98 5.28
C PRO A 140 -3.51 -19.30 3.83
N HIS A 141 -4.69 -19.90 3.64
CA HIS A 141 -5.20 -20.25 2.32
C HIS A 141 -5.56 -19.01 1.48
N ASN A 142 -6.19 -18.02 2.11
CA ASN A 142 -6.65 -16.79 1.47
C ASN A 142 -5.72 -15.59 1.76
N ALA A 143 -4.50 -15.85 2.20
CA ALA A 143 -3.57 -14.84 2.70
C ALA A 143 -3.35 -13.68 1.71
N PRO A 144 -3.23 -13.88 0.39
CA PRO A 144 -3.10 -12.76 -0.54
C PRO A 144 -4.31 -11.79 -0.54
N LEU A 145 -5.54 -12.30 -0.44
CA LEU A 145 -6.74 -11.45 -0.39
C LEU A 145 -6.82 -10.72 0.96
N ILE A 146 -6.65 -11.46 2.06
CA ILE A 146 -6.70 -10.88 3.40
C ILE A 146 -5.59 -9.84 3.59
N ALA A 147 -4.39 -10.06 3.06
CA ALA A 147 -3.29 -9.10 3.10
C ALA A 147 -3.64 -7.82 2.33
N TYR A 148 -4.25 -7.93 1.16
CA TYR A 148 -4.68 -6.77 0.40
C TYR A 148 -5.77 -5.99 1.16
N ILE A 149 -6.86 -6.66 1.58
CA ILE A 149 -8.00 -6.02 2.24
C ILE A 149 -7.57 -5.38 3.57
N SER A 150 -6.91 -6.14 4.44
CA SER A 150 -6.50 -5.66 5.76
C SER A 150 -5.37 -4.63 5.68
N GLY A 151 -4.46 -4.76 4.72
CA GLY A 151 -3.42 -3.78 4.45
C GLY A 151 -4.00 -2.45 3.99
N THR A 152 -4.91 -2.46 3.02
CA THR A 152 -5.55 -1.24 2.50
C THR A 152 -6.47 -0.60 3.54
N LEU A 153 -7.49 -1.32 4.02
CA LEU A 153 -8.47 -0.76 4.94
C LEU A 153 -7.85 -0.45 6.31
N GLY A 154 -7.00 -1.34 6.83
CA GLY A 154 -6.34 -1.13 8.11
C GLY A 154 -5.37 0.05 8.09
N CYS A 155 -4.66 0.29 6.99
CA CYS A 155 -3.84 1.50 6.85
C CYS A 155 -4.69 2.77 6.75
N LEU A 156 -5.71 2.80 5.88
CA LEU A 156 -6.57 3.97 5.73
C LEU A 156 -7.25 4.36 7.05
N ILE A 157 -7.74 3.36 7.80
CA ILE A 157 -8.35 3.61 9.10
C ILE A 157 -7.29 4.04 10.12
N GLY A 158 -6.21 3.27 10.25
CA GLY A 158 -5.18 3.47 11.28
C GLY A 158 -4.36 4.75 11.13
N ILE A 159 -4.07 5.13 9.88
CA ILE A 159 -3.27 6.30 9.50
C ILE A 159 -4.17 7.50 9.33
N ASP A 160 -5.15 7.44 8.42
CA ASP A 160 -5.88 8.63 7.98
C ASP A 160 -7.05 8.96 8.90
N LEU A 161 -7.98 8.02 9.10
CA LEU A 161 -9.21 8.30 9.85
C LEU A 161 -8.94 8.55 11.34
N LEU A 162 -8.17 7.68 12.00
CA LEU A 162 -7.91 7.79 13.45
C LEU A 162 -6.99 8.97 13.82
N ASN A 163 -6.21 9.51 12.86
CA ASN A 163 -5.37 10.69 13.11
C ASN A 163 -5.91 11.98 12.46
N LEU A 164 -7.06 11.95 11.79
CA LEU A 164 -7.62 13.09 11.03
C LEU A 164 -7.60 14.41 11.81
N LYS A 165 -8.01 14.37 13.09
CA LYS A 165 -8.01 15.55 13.97
C LYS A 165 -6.62 16.13 14.21
N LYS A 166 -5.58 15.28 14.31
CA LYS A 166 -4.20 15.73 14.48
C LYS A 166 -3.71 16.45 13.23
N TYR A 167 -4.03 15.94 12.03
CA TYR A 167 -3.65 16.59 10.77
C TYR A 167 -4.23 17.99 10.63
N LEU A 168 -5.53 18.15 10.86
CA LEU A 168 -6.19 19.45 10.77
C LEU A 168 -5.57 20.50 11.69
N ILE A 169 -5.08 20.08 12.86
CA ILE A 169 -4.38 20.96 13.80
C ILE A 169 -2.95 21.29 13.31
N LEU A 170 -2.27 20.33 12.68
CA LEU A 170 -0.91 20.50 12.17
C LEU A 170 -0.85 21.36 10.89
N GLU A 171 -1.84 21.29 10.01
CA GLU A 171 -1.93 22.12 8.80
C GLU A 171 -2.30 23.59 9.10
N CYS A 172 -2.96 23.85 10.23
CA CYS A 172 -3.40 25.19 10.63
C CYS A 172 -2.33 26.02 11.38
N ARG A 173 -1.12 25.47 11.60
CA ARG A 173 -0.04 26.11 12.37
C ARG A 173 1.18 26.36 11.50
#